data_AF-X0Y546-F1
#
_entry.id   AF-X0Y546-F1
#
_cell.length_a   1.000
_cell.length_b   1.000
_cell.length_c   1.000
_cell.angle_alpha   90.00
_cell.angle_beta   90.00
_cell.angle_gamma   90.00
#
_symmetry.space_group_name_H-M   'P 1'
#
loop_
_entity.id
_entity.type
_entity.pdbx_description
1 polymer ?
#
loop_
_entity_poly.entity_id
_entity_poly.type
_entity_poly.pdbx_seq_one_letter_code
_entity_poly.pdbx_strand_id
1 'polypeptide(L)'
;LINFIVITKGATRIAEVAARFTLDAMPGKQMSIDADLNAGLITDAEARRRRREIGLESNFYGAMDGAGKFVRGDAIAGILITMINILGGLIVGVLQQGMSVADAARVYTLLTVGDGLVTQIPALIVSTAAGMLISRSTASSDLGKEIGRQLFAKPKVIATASVILLIFGLIPGMPKVSFLAIALIFGVIAHRTFKSSKKIEKAKEEPPPEAAEESIEALLPLDTLELEMGYSLIPLV
;
A
#
# COMPACT_ATOMS: atom_id res chain seq x y z
N LEU A 1 -7.03 26.58 8.24
CA LEU A 1 -8.44 26.49 7.82
C LEU A 1 -8.66 26.90 6.37
N ILE A 2 -8.49 28.16 5.98
CA ILE A 2 -8.71 28.60 4.58
C ILE A 2 -7.81 27.85 3.59
N ASN A 3 -6.50 27.76 3.86
CA ASN A 3 -5.59 26.97 3.02
C ASN A 3 -6.00 25.50 2.93
N PHE A 4 -6.47 24.89 4.02
CA PHE A 4 -6.95 23.51 4.02
C PHE A 4 -8.21 23.34 3.16
N ILE A 5 -9.15 24.29 3.21
CA ILE A 5 -10.36 24.28 2.36
C ILE A 5 -10.01 24.45 0.89
N VAL A 6 -9.10 25.37 0.57
CA VAL A 6 -8.66 25.62 -0.81
C VAL A 6 -7.92 24.41 -1.36
N ILE A 7 -7.02 23.80 -0.57
CA ILE A 7 -6.28 22.59 -0.96
C ILE A 7 -7.25 21.43 -1.14
N THR A 8 -8.16 21.17 -0.20
CA THR A 8 -9.13 20.06 -0.31
C THR A 8 -10.06 20.26 -1.50
N LYS A 9 -10.68 21.44 -1.67
CA LYS A 9 -11.56 21.72 -2.83
C LYS A 9 -10.80 21.67 -4.16
N GLY A 10 -9.59 22.22 -4.21
CA GLY A 10 -8.75 22.21 -5.41
C GLY A 10 -8.31 20.79 -5.77
N ALA A 11 -7.84 20.02 -4.80
CA ALA A 11 -7.43 18.63 -4.98
C ALA A 11 -8.61 17.75 -5.39
N THR A 12 -9.80 17.91 -4.81
CA THR A 12 -11.00 17.15 -5.20
C THR A 12 -11.39 17.43 -6.64
N ARG A 13 -11.38 18.70 -7.08
CA ARG A 13 -11.73 19.04 -8.48
C ARG A 13 -10.72 18.46 -9.47
N ILE A 14 -9.42 18.52 -9.15
CA ILE A 14 -8.38 17.93 -9.99
C ILE A 14 -8.54 16.40 -10.04
N ALA A 15 -8.80 15.76 -8.90
CA ALA A 15 -9.01 14.32 -8.79
C ALA A 15 -10.26 13.84 -9.55
N GLU A 16 -11.39 14.54 -9.41
CA GLU A 16 -12.65 14.26 -10.13
C GLU A 16 -12.44 14.33 -11.64
N VAL A 17 -11.78 15.39 -12.10
CA VAL A 17 -11.49 15.60 -13.52
C VAL A 17 -10.54 14.51 -14.04
N ALA A 18 -9.46 14.20 -13.33
CA ALA A 18 -8.52 13.16 -13.73
C ALA A 18 -9.16 11.76 -13.74
N ALA A 19 -9.96 11.43 -12.72
CA ALA A 19 -10.69 10.18 -12.65
C ALA A 19 -11.68 10.04 -13.81
N ARG A 20 -12.44 11.10 -14.10
CA ARG A 20 -13.41 11.10 -15.20
C ARG A 20 -12.74 10.96 -16.56
N PHE A 21 -11.69 11.72 -16.83
CA PHE A 21 -10.93 11.59 -18.08
C PHE A 21 -10.35 10.17 -18.26
N THR A 22 -9.85 9.57 -17.18
CA THR A 22 -9.30 8.22 -17.24
C THR A 22 -10.38 7.17 -17.45
N LEU A 23 -11.55 7.33 -16.81
CA LEU A 23 -12.70 6.45 -16.97
C LEU A 23 -13.32 6.55 -18.38
N ASP A 24 -13.42 7.76 -18.93
CA ASP A 24 -13.92 8.00 -20.29
C ASP A 24 -12.98 7.40 -21.36
N ALA A 25 -11.69 7.24 -21.07
CA ALA A 25 -10.71 6.60 -21.95
C ALA A 25 -10.75 5.04 -21.89
N MET A 26 -11.47 4.44 -20.95
CA MET A 26 -11.49 2.98 -20.77
C MET A 26 -12.06 2.20 -21.95
N PRO A 27 -13.16 2.61 -22.60
CA PRO A 27 -13.65 1.93 -23.80
C PRO A 27 -12.60 1.91 -24.91
N GLY A 28 -11.86 3.00 -25.09
CA GLY A 28 -10.77 3.09 -26.08
C GLY A 28 -9.63 2.12 -25.78
N LYS A 29 -9.20 2.03 -24.52
CA LYS A 29 -8.18 1.04 -24.08
C LYS A 29 -8.66 -0.41 -24.22
N GLN A 30 -9.95 -0.68 -24.00
CA GLN A 30 -10.51 -2.03 -24.22
C GLN A 30 -10.57 -2.36 -25.72
N MET A 31 -11.04 -1.43 -26.54
CA MET A 31 -11.08 -1.57 -27.99
C MET A 31 -9.68 -1.76 -28.60
N SER A 32 -8.66 -1.10 -28.06
CA SER A 32 -7.28 -1.29 -28.52
C SER A 32 -6.75 -2.69 -28.22
N ILE A 33 -7.10 -3.28 -27.06
CA ILE A 33 -6.77 -4.67 -26.76
C ILE A 33 -7.47 -5.63 -27.72
N ASP A 34 -8.74 -5.36 -28.03
CA ASP A 34 -9.51 -6.18 -28.96
C ASP A 34 -8.93 -6.09 -30.38
N ALA A 35 -8.51 -4.91 -30.81
CA ALA A 35 -7.81 -4.70 -32.07
C ALA A 35 -6.46 -5.44 -32.11
N ASP A 36 -5.63 -5.32 -31.06
CA ASP A 36 -4.33 -6.00 -30.97
C ASP A 36 -4.49 -7.53 -30.97
N LEU A 37 -5.52 -8.07 -30.29
CA LEU A 37 -5.81 -9.51 -30.26
C LEU A 37 -6.28 -10.00 -31.63
N ASN A 38 -7.20 -9.27 -32.28
CA ASN A 38 -7.68 -9.60 -33.62
C ASN A 38 -6.57 -9.49 -34.68
N ALA A 39 -5.60 -8.59 -34.50
CA ALA A 39 -4.43 -8.44 -35.35
C ALA A 39 -3.33 -9.49 -35.07
N GLY A 40 -3.50 -10.33 -34.04
CA GLY A 40 -2.50 -11.34 -33.64
C GLY A 40 -1.23 -10.78 -33.00
N LEU A 41 -1.24 -9.50 -32.58
CA LEU A 41 -0.10 -8.85 -31.92
C LEU A 41 0.08 -9.32 -30.45
N ILE A 42 -1.00 -9.83 -29.85
CA ILE A 42 -1.01 -10.34 -28.47
C ILE A 42 -1.75 -11.68 -28.38
N THR A 43 -1.44 -12.46 -27.34
CA THR A 43 -2.10 -13.75 -27.07
C THR A 43 -3.38 -13.58 -26.23
N ASP A 44 -4.26 -14.59 -26.18
CA ASP A 44 -5.47 -14.58 -25.32
C ASP A 44 -5.11 -14.41 -23.83
N ALA A 45 -4.01 -15.02 -23.39
CA ALA A 45 -3.52 -14.87 -22.02
C ALA A 45 -3.07 -13.43 -21.71
N GLU A 46 -2.36 -12.80 -22.65
CA GLU A 46 -1.92 -11.40 -22.59
C GLU A 46 -3.12 -10.45 -22.57
N ALA A 47 -4.10 -10.66 -23.45
CA ALA A 47 -5.32 -9.87 -23.53
C ALA A 47 -6.14 -9.94 -22.24
N ARG A 48 -6.29 -11.14 -21.65
CA ARG A 48 -6.93 -11.32 -20.34
C ARG A 48 -6.20 -10.60 -19.22
N ARG A 49 -4.86 -10.62 -19.22
CA ARG A 49 -4.06 -9.88 -18.23
C ARG A 49 -4.30 -8.37 -18.35
N ARG A 50 -4.17 -7.80 -19.56
CA ARG A 50 -4.38 -6.36 -19.80
C ARG A 50 -5.80 -5.92 -19.48
N ARG A 51 -6.82 -6.71 -19.81
CA ARG A 51 -8.22 -6.42 -19.43
C ARG A 51 -8.42 -6.41 -17.92
N ARG A 52 -7.77 -7.31 -17.17
CA ARG A 52 -7.79 -7.28 -15.69
C ARG A 52 -7.12 -6.01 -15.15
N GLU A 53 -5.99 -5.59 -15.72
CA GLU A 53 -5.30 -4.36 -15.33
C GLU A 53 -6.18 -3.12 -15.56
N ILE A 54 -6.83 -3.02 -16.73
CA ILE A 54 -7.82 -1.96 -17.01
C ILE A 54 -8.99 -2.01 -16.02
N GLY A 55 -9.48 -3.20 -15.68
CA GLY A 55 -10.53 -3.36 -14.68
C GLY A 55 -10.13 -2.84 -13.29
N LEU A 56 -8.90 -3.12 -12.86
CA LEU A 56 -8.33 -2.59 -11.61
C LEU A 56 -8.17 -1.07 -11.66
N GLU A 57 -7.69 -0.53 -12.77
CA GLU A 57 -7.56 0.91 -13.00
C GLU A 57 -8.95 1.60 -12.92
N SER A 58 -9.97 1.01 -13.53
CA SER A 58 -11.36 1.51 -13.50
C SER A 58 -11.90 1.55 -12.07
N ASN A 59 -11.74 0.45 -11.33
CA ASN A 59 -12.16 0.36 -9.93
C ASN A 59 -11.43 1.37 -9.06
N PHE A 60 -10.13 1.60 -9.30
CA PHE A 60 -9.34 2.57 -8.57
C PHE A 60 -9.84 4.01 -8.80
N TYR A 61 -10.01 4.43 -10.06
CA TYR A 61 -10.49 5.78 -10.36
C TYR A 61 -11.96 6.00 -9.97
N GLY A 62 -12.80 4.97 -10.08
CA GLY A 62 -14.17 5.00 -9.57
C GLY A 62 -14.21 5.16 -8.04
N ALA A 63 -13.36 4.44 -7.31
CA ALA A 63 -13.22 4.60 -5.87
C ALA A 63 -12.62 5.97 -5.49
N MET A 64 -11.70 6.51 -6.30
CA MET A 64 -11.06 7.81 -6.09
C MET A 64 -12.05 8.98 -6.23
N ASP A 65 -12.93 8.96 -7.23
CA ASP A 65 -14.00 9.96 -7.38
C ASP A 65 -14.98 9.92 -6.19
N GLY A 66 -15.34 8.71 -5.76
CA GLY A 66 -16.16 8.50 -4.56
C GLY A 66 -15.49 9.05 -3.30
N ALA A 67 -14.24 8.63 -3.02
CA ALA A 67 -13.46 9.05 -1.87
C ALA A 67 -13.30 10.59 -1.79
N GLY A 68 -13.07 11.26 -2.92
CA GLY A 68 -12.95 12.72 -2.99
C GLY A 68 -14.20 13.45 -2.46
N LYS A 69 -15.40 12.90 -2.71
CA LYS A 69 -16.67 13.45 -2.19
C LYS A 69 -16.80 13.26 -0.68
N PHE A 70 -16.36 12.11 -0.14
CA PHE A 70 -16.35 11.86 1.31
C PHE A 70 -15.36 12.75 2.05
N VAL A 71 -14.15 12.94 1.52
CA VAL A 71 -13.12 13.83 2.11
C VAL A 71 -13.62 15.27 2.20
N ARG A 72 -14.36 15.73 1.19
CA ARG A 72 -14.99 17.06 1.23
C ARG A 72 -16.05 17.18 2.33
N GLY A 73 -16.88 16.15 2.51
CA GLY A 73 -17.89 16.10 3.55
C GLY A 73 -17.27 16.11 4.95
N ASP A 74 -16.23 15.30 5.16
CA ASP A 74 -15.46 15.23 6.40
C ASP A 74 -14.81 16.57 6.76
N ALA A 75 -14.21 17.25 5.77
CA ALA A 75 -13.63 18.58 5.99
C ALA A 75 -14.67 19.64 6.42
N ILE A 76 -15.88 19.61 5.85
CA ILE A 76 -16.96 20.55 6.23
C ILE A 76 -17.47 20.22 7.64
N ALA A 77 -17.66 18.93 7.95
CA ALA A 77 -18.10 18.47 9.27
C ALA A 77 -17.10 18.89 10.36
N GLY A 78 -15.79 18.69 10.14
CA GLY A 78 -14.75 19.09 11.08
C GLY A 78 -14.73 20.60 11.36
N ILE A 79 -14.99 21.44 10.35
CA ILE A 79 -15.12 22.89 10.54
C ILE A 79 -16.33 23.25 11.39
N LEU A 80 -17.48 22.65 11.10
CA LEU A 80 -18.71 22.88 11.87
C LEU A 80 -18.53 22.46 13.33
N ILE A 81 -17.97 21.28 13.58
CA ILE A 81 -17.67 20.78 14.93
C ILE A 81 -16.72 21.74 15.66
N THR A 82 -15.65 22.18 14.99
CA THR A 82 -14.70 23.16 15.57
C THR A 82 -15.40 24.46 15.97
N MET A 83 -16.25 24.99 15.09
CA MET A 83 -16.97 26.24 15.36
C MET A 83 -17.96 26.08 16.52
N ILE A 84 -18.70 24.97 16.55
CA ILE A 84 -19.65 24.65 17.63
C ILE A 84 -18.92 24.49 18.97
N ASN A 85 -17.78 23.78 19.00
CA ASN A 85 -17.00 23.57 20.22
C ASN A 85 -16.41 24.87 20.76
N ILE A 86 -15.90 25.76 19.89
CA ILE A 86 -15.37 27.06 20.30
C ILE A 86 -16.49 27.96 20.83
N LEU A 87 -17.60 28.09 20.09
CA LEU A 87 -18.71 28.97 20.49
C LEU A 87 -19.44 28.45 21.72
N GLY A 88 -19.76 27.15 21.74
CA GLY A 88 -20.39 26.50 22.89
C GLY A 88 -19.50 26.55 24.12
N GLY A 89 -18.19 26.29 23.94
CA GLY A 89 -17.19 26.43 25.00
C GLY A 89 -17.10 27.86 25.53
N LEU A 90 -17.12 28.87 24.66
CA LEU A 90 -17.13 30.27 25.08
C LEU A 90 -18.38 30.63 25.89
N ILE A 91 -19.56 30.21 25.44
CA ILE A 91 -20.82 30.45 26.13
C ILE A 91 -20.82 29.79 27.51
N VAL A 92 -20.41 28.53 27.61
CA VAL A 92 -20.33 27.80 28.89
C VAL A 92 -19.25 28.41 29.79
N GLY A 93 -18.08 28.73 29.24
CA GLY A 93 -16.97 29.33 29.98
C GLY A 93 -17.34 30.67 30.62
N VAL A 94 -18.02 31.54 29.87
CA VAL A 94 -18.39 32.87 30.35
C VAL A 94 -19.65 32.82 31.23
N LEU A 95 -20.72 32.15 30.79
CA LEU A 95 -22.02 32.21 31.47
C LEU A 95 -22.15 31.22 32.64
N GLN A 96 -21.48 30.06 32.59
CA GLN A 96 -21.61 29.05 33.63
C GLN A 96 -20.36 28.97 34.53
N GLN A 97 -19.16 29.09 33.96
CA GLN A 97 -17.91 28.97 34.71
C GLN A 97 -17.36 30.32 35.20
N GLY A 98 -18.02 31.44 34.85
CA GLY A 98 -17.62 32.79 35.27
C GLY A 98 -16.25 33.24 34.77
N MET A 99 -15.73 32.61 33.72
CA MET A 99 -14.43 32.95 33.14
C MET A 99 -14.51 34.28 32.38
N SER A 100 -13.38 34.99 32.30
CA SER A 100 -13.28 36.11 31.37
C SER A 100 -13.42 35.61 29.93
N VAL A 101 -13.94 36.47 29.04
CA VAL A 101 -14.09 36.13 27.61
C VAL A 101 -12.75 35.71 26.99
N ALA A 102 -11.66 36.38 27.38
CA ALA A 102 -10.31 36.07 26.89
C ALA A 102 -9.82 34.70 27.36
N ASP A 103 -10.03 34.35 28.63
CA ASP A 103 -9.62 33.06 29.18
C ASP A 103 -10.45 31.91 28.60
N ALA A 104 -11.77 32.10 28.50
CA ALA A 104 -12.66 31.13 27.89
C ALA A 104 -12.28 30.88 26.42
N ALA A 105 -12.04 31.95 25.65
CA ALA A 105 -11.60 31.82 24.25
C ALA A 105 -10.29 31.03 24.14
N ARG A 106 -9.31 31.29 25.02
CA ARG A 106 -8.02 30.58 25.00
C ARG A 106 -8.18 29.09 25.33
N VAL A 107 -8.86 28.79 26.44
CA VAL A 107 -9.02 27.41 26.93
C VAL A 107 -9.82 26.56 25.95
N TYR A 108 -10.99 27.02 25.53
CA TYR A 108 -11.87 26.24 24.67
C TYR A 108 -11.36 26.14 23.23
N THR A 109 -10.62 27.14 22.73
CA THR A 109 -9.92 27.01 21.44
C THR A 109 -8.82 25.96 21.53
N LEU A 110 -8.02 25.95 22.60
CA LEU A 110 -6.94 24.99 22.77
C LEU A 110 -7.47 23.56 22.93
N LEU A 111 -8.53 23.38 23.72
CA LEU A 111 -9.21 22.09 23.87
C LEU A 111 -9.81 21.59 22.54
N THR A 112 -10.44 22.49 21.77
CA THR A 112 -11.02 22.12 20.48
C THR A 112 -9.97 21.68 19.46
N VAL A 113 -8.83 22.37 19.40
CA VAL A 113 -7.72 21.96 18.52
C VAL A 113 -7.13 20.62 18.97
N GLY A 114 -6.97 20.42 20.28
CA GLY A 114 -6.53 19.16 20.85
C GLY A 114 -7.46 17.99 20.50
N ASP A 115 -8.76 18.18 20.67
CA ASP A 115 -9.80 17.20 20.33
C ASP A 115 -9.77 16.84 18.84
N GLY A 116 -9.65 17.85 17.96
CA GLY A 116 -9.49 17.63 16.52
C GLY A 116 -8.27 16.77 16.16
N LEU A 117 -7.13 17.00 16.82
CA LEU A 117 -5.91 16.23 16.57
C LEU A 117 -6.00 14.79 17.10
N VAL A 118 -6.63 14.59 18.27
CA VAL A 118 -6.76 13.27 18.90
C VAL A 118 -7.78 12.40 18.17
N THR A 119 -8.90 12.97 17.74
CA THR A 119 -9.99 12.25 17.03
C THR A 119 -9.59 11.80 15.63
N GLN A 120 -8.60 12.46 15.02
CA GLN A 120 -8.19 12.17 13.64
C GLN A 120 -7.39 10.87 13.50
N ILE A 121 -6.67 10.45 14.54
CA ILE A 121 -5.89 9.20 14.51
C ILE A 121 -6.80 7.97 14.41
N PRO A 122 -7.81 7.77 15.30
CA PRO A 122 -8.76 6.68 15.17
C PRO A 122 -9.55 6.72 13.86
N ALA A 123 -10.00 7.91 13.44
CA ALA A 123 -10.76 8.09 12.21
C ALA A 123 -9.99 7.59 10.98
N LEU A 124 -8.70 7.93 10.89
CA LEU A 124 -7.83 7.49 9.80
C LEU A 124 -7.62 5.97 9.83
N ILE A 125 -7.43 5.37 11.00
CA ILE A 125 -7.29 3.90 11.13
C ILE A 125 -8.56 3.19 10.67
N VAL A 126 -9.73 3.61 11.16
CA VAL A 126 -11.02 3.00 10.82
C VAL A 126 -11.34 3.19 9.33
N SER A 127 -11.11 4.38 8.78
CA SER A 127 -11.31 4.68 7.36
C SER A 127 -10.39 3.82 6.47
N THR A 128 -9.11 3.69 6.84
CA THR A 128 -8.15 2.86 6.10
C THR A 128 -8.54 1.38 6.16
N ALA A 129 -8.95 0.88 7.33
CA ALA A 129 -9.39 -0.50 7.50
C ALA A 129 -10.66 -0.79 6.68
N ALA A 130 -11.64 0.11 6.71
CA ALA A 130 -12.86 0.00 5.90
C ALA A 130 -12.55 0.04 4.40
N GLY A 131 -11.67 0.95 3.96
CA GLY A 131 -11.22 1.03 2.58
C GLY A 131 -10.51 -0.25 2.11
N MET A 132 -9.65 -0.82 2.96
CA MET A 132 -9.01 -2.11 2.69
C MET A 132 -10.03 -3.25 2.56
N LEU A 133 -11.04 -3.30 3.44
CA LEU A 133 -12.11 -4.31 3.37
C LEU A 133 -12.95 -4.18 2.10
N ILE A 134 -13.34 -2.95 1.73
CA ILE A 134 -14.19 -2.69 0.56
C ILE A 134 -13.46 -2.95 -0.76
N SER A 135 -12.19 -2.57 -0.87
CA SER A 135 -11.41 -2.73 -2.12
C SER A 135 -11.15 -4.19 -2.50
N ARG A 136 -11.43 -5.14 -1.60
CA ARG A 136 -10.93 -6.50 -1.68
C ARG A 136 -12.01 -7.56 -1.94
N SER A 137 -13.17 -7.17 -2.47
CA SER A 137 -14.30 -8.07 -2.77
C SER A 137 -14.00 -9.27 -3.70
N THR A 138 -12.76 -9.41 -4.20
CA THR A 138 -12.33 -10.43 -5.17
C THR A 138 -11.08 -11.25 -4.80
N ALA A 139 -10.45 -11.05 -3.62
CA ALA A 139 -9.21 -11.78 -3.27
C ALA A 139 -9.46 -13.06 -2.43
N SER A 140 -8.75 -14.14 -2.74
CA SER A 140 -8.94 -15.49 -2.18
C SER A 140 -8.15 -15.81 -0.88
N SER A 141 -7.21 -14.97 -0.45
CA SER A 141 -6.41 -15.22 0.76
C SER A 141 -6.97 -14.54 2.02
N ASP A 142 -6.60 -14.98 3.22
CA ASP A 142 -6.97 -14.32 4.48
C ASP A 142 -6.32 -12.92 4.59
N LEU A 143 -7.15 -11.87 4.69
CA LEU A 143 -6.71 -10.48 4.74
C LEU A 143 -5.82 -10.20 5.95
N GLY A 144 -6.14 -10.77 7.12
CA GLY A 144 -5.41 -10.52 8.35
C GLY A 144 -3.98 -11.03 8.27
N LYS A 145 -3.79 -12.21 7.67
CA LYS A 145 -2.45 -12.80 7.45
C LYS A 145 -1.62 -11.97 6.47
N GLU A 146 -2.23 -11.47 5.40
CA GLU A 146 -1.53 -10.67 4.40
C GLU A 146 -1.15 -9.28 4.93
N ILE A 147 -2.06 -8.60 5.64
CA ILE A 147 -1.75 -7.32 6.30
C ILE A 147 -0.63 -7.49 7.31
N GLY A 148 -0.71 -8.52 8.16
CA GLY A 148 0.36 -8.84 9.10
C GLY A 148 1.70 -9.04 8.37
N ARG A 149 1.71 -9.85 7.32
CA ARG A 149 2.91 -10.06 6.50
C ARG A 149 3.45 -8.75 5.92
N GLN A 150 2.61 -7.89 5.36
CA GLN A 150 3.05 -6.64 4.72
C GLN A 150 3.55 -5.60 5.72
N LEU A 151 2.87 -5.45 6.87
CA LEU A 151 3.29 -4.54 7.94
C LEU A 151 4.65 -4.95 8.51
N PHE A 152 4.86 -6.25 8.72
CA PHE A 152 6.11 -6.77 9.26
C PHE A 152 7.18 -7.07 8.19
N ALA A 153 6.87 -6.93 6.89
CA ALA A 153 7.82 -7.22 5.80
C ALA A 153 8.89 -6.14 5.62
N LYS A 154 8.66 -4.90 6.09
CA LYS A 154 9.60 -3.79 5.91
C LYS A 154 10.38 -3.50 7.21
N PRO A 155 11.55 -4.12 7.44
CA PRO A 155 12.31 -3.98 8.68
C PRO A 155 12.71 -2.53 8.99
N LYS A 156 12.92 -1.69 7.96
CA LYS A 156 13.21 -0.26 8.13
C LYS A 156 12.08 0.49 8.84
N VAL A 157 10.82 0.20 8.51
CA VAL A 157 9.65 0.87 9.10
C VAL A 157 9.52 0.51 10.57
N ILE A 158 9.70 -0.78 10.90
CA ILE A 158 9.63 -1.30 12.27
C ILE A 158 10.79 -0.75 13.12
N ALA A 159 11.99 -0.63 12.55
CA ALA A 159 13.14 -0.05 13.22
C ALA A 159 12.91 1.44 13.56
N THR A 160 12.40 2.23 12.61
CA THR A 160 12.06 3.63 12.86
C THR A 160 11.00 3.77 13.97
N ALA A 161 9.97 2.92 13.95
CA ALA A 161 8.96 2.90 15.01
C ALA A 161 9.56 2.58 16.39
N SER A 162 10.47 1.59 16.48
CA SER A 162 11.21 1.27 17.71
C SER A 162 11.97 2.48 18.25
N VAL A 163 12.69 3.22 17.39
CA VAL A 163 13.44 4.42 17.78
C VAL A 163 12.52 5.52 18.30
N ILE A 164 11.41 5.80 17.61
CA ILE A 164 10.43 6.81 18.04
C ILE A 164 9.84 6.46 19.41
N LEU A 165 9.46 5.19 19.62
CA LEU A 165 8.95 4.72 20.91
C LEU A 165 9.97 4.87 22.04
N LEU A 166 11.25 4.67 21.72
CA LEU A 166 12.35 4.87 22.67
C LEU A 166 12.48 6.36 23.05
N ILE A 167 12.41 7.26 22.07
CA ILE A 167 12.39 8.72 22.29
C ILE A 167 11.21 9.11 23.18
N PHE A 168 10.00 8.60 22.91
CA PHE A 168 8.81 8.88 23.73
C PHE A 168 8.94 8.34 25.16
N GLY A 169 9.57 7.18 25.34
CA GLY A 169 9.87 6.64 26.66
C GLY A 169 10.84 7.48 27.50
N LEU A 170 11.64 8.33 26.86
CA LEU A 170 12.56 9.26 27.53
C LEU A 170 11.89 10.57 27.97
N ILE A 171 10.71 10.90 27.42
CA ILE A 171 9.97 12.12 27.77
C ILE A 171 9.42 12.01 29.21
N PRO A 172 9.69 12.98 30.09
CA PRO A 172 9.15 12.99 31.45
C PRO A 172 7.63 13.13 31.43
N GLY A 173 6.92 12.32 32.22
CA GLY A 173 5.46 12.28 32.28
C GLY A 173 4.80 11.14 31.48
N MET A 174 5.55 10.44 30.63
CA MET A 174 5.05 9.27 29.88
C MET A 174 5.29 7.95 30.64
N PRO A 175 4.47 6.90 30.41
CA PRO A 175 4.67 5.54 30.95
C PRO A 175 5.95 4.87 30.43
N LYS A 176 7.12 5.19 31.03
CA LYS A 176 8.45 4.80 30.55
C LYS A 176 8.58 3.28 30.32
N VAL A 177 8.09 2.48 31.27
CA VAL A 177 8.16 1.01 31.20
C VAL A 177 7.43 0.48 29.98
N SER A 178 6.21 0.97 29.71
CA SER A 178 5.41 0.54 28.57
C SER A 178 6.06 0.90 27.24
N PHE A 179 6.55 2.14 27.09
CA PHE A 179 7.19 2.59 25.86
C PHE A 179 8.52 1.85 25.60
N LEU A 180 9.35 1.66 26.61
CA LEU A 180 10.61 0.93 26.48
C LEU A 180 10.38 -0.56 26.17
N ALA A 181 9.38 -1.19 26.80
CA ALA A 181 9.03 -2.58 26.51
C ALA A 181 8.57 -2.77 25.06
N ILE A 182 7.68 -1.90 24.56
CA ILE A 182 7.20 -1.97 23.17
C ILE A 182 8.34 -1.62 22.18
N ALA A 183 9.17 -0.62 22.51
CA ALA A 183 10.35 -0.28 21.70
C ALA A 183 11.30 -1.48 21.56
N LEU A 184 11.54 -2.22 22.64
CA LEU A 184 12.36 -3.43 22.63
C LEU A 184 11.76 -4.53 21.74
N ILE A 185 10.46 -4.79 21.88
CA ILE A 185 9.74 -5.78 21.05
C ILE A 185 9.89 -5.44 19.56
N PHE A 186 9.62 -4.19 19.19
CA PHE A 186 9.74 -3.73 17.80
C PHE A 186 11.18 -3.80 17.31
N GLY A 187 12.16 -3.47 18.16
CA GLY A 187 13.59 -3.60 17.84
C GLY A 187 14.01 -5.04 17.55
N VAL A 188 13.53 -6.00 18.37
CA VAL A 188 13.78 -7.44 18.17
C VAL A 188 13.13 -7.94 16.88
N ILE A 189 11.88 -7.55 16.61
CA ILE A 189 11.16 -7.91 15.37
C ILE A 189 11.90 -7.35 14.15
N ALA A 190 12.31 -6.08 14.19
CA ALA A 190 13.06 -5.43 13.12
C ALA A 190 14.40 -6.14 12.85
N HIS A 191 15.13 -6.51 13.91
CA HIS A 191 16.40 -7.21 13.78
C HIS A 191 16.22 -8.60 13.14
N ARG A 192 15.20 -9.35 13.56
CA ARG A 192 14.88 -10.67 12.99
C ARG A 192 14.45 -10.60 11.52
N THR A 193 13.60 -9.64 11.17
CA THR A 193 13.16 -9.44 9.78
C THR A 193 14.28 -8.93 8.89
N PHE A 194 15.16 -8.05 9.37
CA PHE A 194 16.35 -7.61 8.64
C PHE A 194 17.30 -8.76 8.32
N LYS A 195 17.53 -9.68 9.28
CA LYS A 195 18.37 -10.87 9.07
C LYS A 195 17.77 -11.85 8.05
N SER A 196 16.44 -11.97 8.03
CA SER A 196 15.72 -12.81 7.06
C SER A 196 15.74 -12.20 5.65
N SER A 197 15.46 -10.90 5.51
CA SER A 197 15.53 -10.18 4.24
C SER A 197 16.94 -10.24 3.63
N LYS A 198 17.98 -10.01 4.44
CA LYS A 198 19.38 -10.06 3.97
C LYS A 198 19.83 -11.47 3.56
N LYS A 199 19.20 -12.51 4.09
CA LYS A 199 19.46 -13.92 3.70
C LYS A 199 18.79 -14.26 2.35
N ILE A 200 17.60 -13.72 2.11
CA ILE A 200 16.89 -13.85 0.83
C ILE A 200 17.60 -13.04 -0.27
N GLU A 201 18.11 -11.86 0.06
CA GLU A 201 18.85 -11.00 -0.87
C GLU A 201 20.20 -11.63 -1.26
N LYS A 202 20.95 -12.19 -0.28
CA LYS A 202 22.18 -12.97 -0.54
C LYS A 202 21.94 -14.24 -1.37
N ALA A 203 20.84 -14.96 -1.14
CA ALA A 203 20.48 -16.13 -1.94
C ALA A 203 20.04 -15.78 -3.38
N LYS A 204 19.83 -14.49 -3.67
CA LYS A 204 19.51 -13.96 -5.00
C LYS A 204 20.74 -13.39 -5.71
N GLU A 205 21.79 -13.05 -4.95
CA GLU A 205 23.11 -12.62 -5.43
C GLU A 205 24.08 -13.78 -5.65
N GLU A 206 23.84 -14.95 -5.04
CA GLU A 206 24.51 -16.18 -5.44
C GLU A 206 23.99 -16.58 -6.83
N PRO A 207 24.87 -16.68 -7.86
CA PRO A 207 24.46 -17.24 -9.13
C PRO A 207 23.90 -18.64 -8.88
N PRO A 208 22.96 -19.14 -9.71
CA PRO A 208 22.60 -20.55 -9.68
C PRO A 208 23.90 -21.35 -9.69
N PRO A 209 24.03 -22.45 -8.91
CA PRO A 209 25.15 -23.35 -9.14
C PRO A 209 25.16 -23.62 -10.64
N GLU A 210 26.27 -23.30 -11.31
CA GLU A 210 26.46 -23.64 -12.71
C GLU A 210 26.01 -25.09 -12.81
N ALA A 211 24.88 -25.30 -13.50
CA ALA A 211 24.58 -26.63 -13.98
C ALA A 211 25.83 -26.97 -14.77
N ALA A 212 26.63 -27.89 -14.23
CA ALA A 212 27.76 -28.44 -14.95
C ALA A 212 27.24 -28.69 -16.36
N GLU A 213 27.78 -27.98 -17.33
CA GLU A 213 27.53 -28.29 -18.72
C GLU A 213 27.97 -29.75 -18.84
N GLU A 214 27.00 -30.68 -18.77
CA GLU A 214 27.17 -31.99 -19.34
C GLU A 214 27.43 -31.68 -20.80
N SER A 215 28.72 -31.64 -21.12
CA SER A 215 29.28 -31.36 -22.42
C SER A 215 28.41 -32.07 -23.45
N ILE A 216 27.81 -31.29 -24.35
CA ILE A 216 27.00 -31.81 -25.47
C ILE A 216 27.81 -32.82 -26.30
N GLU A 217 29.15 -32.81 -26.18
CA GLU A 217 30.10 -33.80 -26.70
C GLU A 217 29.95 -35.22 -26.11
N ALA A 218 29.35 -35.40 -24.92
CA ALA A 218 29.12 -36.71 -24.33
C ALA A 218 27.90 -37.44 -24.92
N LEU A 219 27.03 -36.73 -25.65
CA LEU A 219 25.83 -37.28 -26.30
C LEU A 219 26.03 -37.62 -27.79
N LEU A 220 27.22 -37.37 -28.34
CA LEU A 220 27.59 -37.75 -29.69
C LEU A 220 28.64 -38.87 -29.63
N PRO A 221 28.25 -40.16 -29.64
CA PRO A 221 29.21 -41.21 -29.91
C PRO A 221 29.77 -40.98 -31.33
N LEU A 222 31.02 -40.53 -31.40
CA LEU A 222 31.80 -40.55 -32.64
C LEU A 222 32.14 -42.01 -32.91
N ASP A 223 31.35 -42.67 -33.76
CA ASP A 223 31.71 -44.00 -34.26
C ASP A 223 32.99 -43.87 -35.09
N THR A 224 34.10 -44.36 -34.54
CA THR A 224 35.44 -44.19 -35.11
C THR A 224 35.67 -44.99 -36.41
N LEU A 225 34.76 -45.90 -36.77
CA LEU A 225 34.88 -46.72 -37.96
C LEU A 225 33.50 -47.21 -38.44
N GLU A 226 33.11 -46.77 -39.62
CA GLU A 226 31.89 -47.20 -40.30
C GLU A 226 32.27 -48.17 -41.43
N LEU A 227 31.72 -49.38 -41.42
CA LEU A 227 31.99 -50.41 -42.43
C LEU A 227 30.72 -50.64 -43.26
N GLU A 228 30.63 -49.98 -44.41
CA GLU A 228 29.56 -50.24 -45.37
C GLU A 228 29.85 -51.53 -46.15
N MET A 229 29.04 -52.57 -45.93
CA MET A 229 29.13 -53.83 -46.68
C MET A 229 28.06 -53.87 -47.77
N GLY A 230 28.48 -54.16 -49.00
CA GLY A 230 27.54 -54.46 -50.09
C GLY A 230 26.79 -55.76 -49.84
N TYR A 231 25.54 -55.85 -50.31
CA TYR A 231 24.62 -56.98 -50.08
C TYR A 231 25.21 -58.38 -50.36
N SER A 232 26.18 -58.48 -51.27
CA SER A 232 26.85 -59.73 -51.64
C SER A 232 27.80 -60.28 -50.56
N LEU A 233 28.17 -59.48 -49.56
CA LEU A 233 29.13 -59.85 -48.51
C LEU A 233 28.46 -60.25 -47.18
N ILE A 234 27.14 -60.17 -47.09
CA ILE A 234 26.34 -60.56 -45.91
C ILE A 234 26.62 -62.00 -45.42
N PRO A 235 26.79 -63.03 -46.28
CA PRO A 235 26.95 -64.41 -45.78
C PRO A 235 28.38 -64.73 -45.24
N LEU A 236 29.31 -63.77 -45.28
CA LEU A 236 30.70 -63.96 -44.87
C LEU A 236 31.05 -63.33 -43.52
N VAL A 237 30.10 -62.68 -42.86
CA VAL A 237 30.23 -62.06 -41.53
C VAL A 237 29.25 -62.70 -40.55
#